data_AF-A0A8X6J3S3-F1
#
_entry.id   AF-A0A8X6J3S3-F1
#
_cell.length_a   1.000
_cell.length_b   1.000
_cell.length_c   1.000
_cell.angle_alpha   90.00
_cell.angle_beta   90.00
_cell.angle_gamma   90.00
#
_symmetry.space_group_name_H-M   'P 1'
#
loop_
_entity.id
_entity.type
_entity.pdbx_description
1 polymer ?
#
loop_
_entity_poly.entity_id
_entity_poly.type
_entity_poly.pdbx_seq_one_letter_code
_entity_poly.pdbx_strand_id
1 'polypeptide(L)'
;MAITSAIGAVKTIRKMRYGDLFLEVTSSNQASALMNLKKMAHFDITVTPHTSLNFSRRVISAADLLNVDTDEILENLREQKVCGVRRITIRRDGQVLNTKHLILTFHRP
;
A
#
# COMPACT_ATOMS: atom_id res chain seq x y z
N MET A 1 -12.00 -11.07 23.32
CA MET A 1 -12.19 -9.74 22.70
C MET A 1 -13.00 -9.90 21.42
N ALA A 2 -13.96 -9.03 21.14
CA ALA A 2 -14.96 -9.21 20.06
C ALA A 2 -14.37 -9.31 18.64
N ILE A 3 -13.12 -8.86 18.42
CA ILE A 3 -12.41 -9.00 17.13
C ILE A 3 -12.03 -10.46 16.90
N THR A 4 -11.48 -11.11 17.92
CA THR A 4 -11.02 -12.49 17.85
C THR A 4 -12.16 -13.47 17.62
N SER A 5 -13.36 -13.18 18.12
CA SER A 5 -14.55 -13.98 17.84
C SER A 5 -15.07 -13.83 16.41
N ALA A 6 -14.81 -12.69 15.74
CA ALA A 6 -15.30 -12.45 14.39
C ALA A 6 -14.38 -13.04 13.31
N ILE A 7 -13.05 -12.93 13.49
CA ILE A 7 -12.06 -13.29 12.46
C ILE A 7 -10.95 -14.24 12.96
N GLY A 8 -11.09 -14.76 14.17
CA GLY A 8 -10.08 -15.62 14.81
C GLY A 8 -8.89 -14.83 15.37
N ALA A 9 -7.83 -15.56 15.74
CA ALA A 9 -6.59 -14.96 16.24
C ALA A 9 -5.91 -14.12 15.15
N VAL A 10 -5.60 -12.87 15.48
CA VAL A 10 -4.88 -11.93 14.62
C VAL A 10 -3.47 -11.71 15.18
N LYS A 11 -2.52 -11.32 14.33
CA LYS A 11 -1.11 -11.23 14.69
C LYS A 11 -0.85 -10.07 15.65
N THR A 12 -1.34 -8.88 15.32
CA THR A 12 -1.23 -7.70 16.18
C THR A 12 -2.52 -6.89 16.16
N ILE A 13 -2.84 -6.30 17.31
CA ILE A 13 -3.90 -5.29 17.46
C ILE A 13 -3.27 -4.11 18.19
N ARG A 14 -3.38 -2.92 17.61
CA ARG A 14 -2.84 -1.69 18.20
C ARG A 14 -3.85 -0.57 18.12
N LYS A 15 -4.09 0.12 19.24
CA LYS A 15 -4.90 1.34 19.25
C LYS A 15 -4.10 2.51 18.68
N MET A 16 -4.70 3.25 17.75
CA MET A 16 -4.13 4.46 17.16
C MET A 16 -4.55 5.71 17.95
N ARG A 17 -3.87 6.83 17.67
CA ARG A 17 -4.05 8.09 18.42
C ARG A 17 -5.49 8.63 18.36
N TYR A 18 -6.17 8.44 17.24
CA TYR A 18 -7.51 8.99 16.99
C TYR A 18 -8.66 8.01 17.29
N GLY A 19 -8.37 6.91 18.01
CA GLY A 19 -9.39 5.93 18.39
C GLY A 19 -9.52 4.75 17.43
N ASP A 20 -8.91 4.82 16.26
CA ASP A 20 -8.87 3.70 15.30
C ASP A 20 -8.08 2.50 15.85
N LEU A 21 -8.33 1.33 15.27
CA LEU A 21 -7.57 0.11 15.53
C LEU A 21 -6.76 -0.27 14.29
N PHE A 22 -5.48 -0.53 14.51
CA PHE A 22 -4.60 -1.13 13.53
C PHE A 22 -4.55 -2.65 13.79
N LEU A 23 -4.86 -3.44 12.76
CA LEU A 23 -4.86 -4.89 12.83
C LEU A 23 -3.90 -5.46 11.78
N GLU A 24 -3.06 -6.39 12.21
CA GLU A 24 -2.25 -7.22 11.33
C GLU A 24 -2.79 -8.64 11.36
N VAL A 25 -3.11 -9.18 10.18
CA VAL A 25 -3.66 -10.53 10.00
C VAL A 25 -2.63 -11.44 9.34
N THR A 26 -2.74 -12.75 9.55
CA THR A 26 -1.78 -13.72 8.99
C THR A 26 -2.28 -14.35 7.69
N SER A 27 -3.58 -14.27 7.42
CA SER A 27 -4.22 -14.91 6.27
C SER A 27 -5.09 -13.95 5.45
N SER A 28 -5.06 -14.14 4.13
CA SER A 28 -5.94 -13.42 3.18
C SER A 28 -7.43 -13.65 3.47
N ASN A 29 -7.80 -14.83 3.99
CA ASN A 29 -9.19 -15.13 4.36
C ASN A 29 -9.65 -14.25 5.53
N GLN A 30 -8.77 -14.03 6.52
CA GLN A 30 -9.05 -13.13 7.64
C GLN A 30 -9.16 -11.67 7.17
N ALA A 31 -8.25 -11.24 6.27
CA ALA A 31 -8.31 -9.90 5.68
C ALA A 31 -9.64 -9.67 4.96
N SER A 32 -10.06 -10.63 4.13
CA SER A 32 -11.34 -10.57 3.40
C SER A 32 -12.55 -10.55 4.34
N ALA A 33 -12.55 -11.38 5.38
CA ALA A 33 -13.61 -11.39 6.38
C ALA A 33 -13.68 -10.05 7.14
N LEU A 34 -12.53 -9.47 7.50
CA LEU A 34 -12.45 -8.17 8.17
C LEU A 34 -12.98 -7.05 7.27
N MET A 35 -12.61 -7.03 5.99
CA MET A 35 -13.10 -6.04 5.01
C MET A 35 -14.63 -6.05 4.84
N ASN A 36 -15.28 -7.20 5.05
CA ASN A 36 -16.73 -7.34 4.97
C ASN A 36 -17.45 -6.99 6.28
N LEU A 37 -16.72 -6.74 7.37
CA LEU A 37 -17.30 -6.44 8.67
C LEU A 37 -17.79 -5.00 8.72
N LYS A 38 -19.12 -4.82 8.83
CA LYS A 38 -19.76 -3.50 8.89
C LYS A 38 -20.21 -3.10 10.29
N LYS A 39 -20.39 -4.08 11.17
CA LYS A 39 -20.86 -3.87 12.54
C LYS A 39 -20.01 -4.66 13.51
N MET A 40 -19.78 -4.04 14.66
CA MET A 40 -19.08 -4.67 15.77
C MET A 40 -19.80 -4.32 17.07
N ALA A 41 -20.30 -5.36 17.75
CA ALA A 41 -21.28 -5.19 18.83
C ALA A 41 -22.47 -4.34 18.35
N HIS A 42 -22.66 -3.15 18.91
CA HIS A 42 -23.74 -2.22 18.53
C HIS A 42 -23.28 -1.03 17.69
N PHE A 43 -21.99 -0.98 17.31
CA PHE A 43 -21.41 0.13 16.56
C PHE A 43 -21.23 -0.25 15.09
N ASP A 44 -21.58 0.67 14.21
CA ASP A 44 -21.15 0.62 12.82
C ASP A 44 -19.65 0.93 12.75
N ILE A 45 -18.92 0.14 11.98
CA ILE A 45 -17.48 0.28 11.80
C ILE A 45 -17.15 0.38 10.32
N THR A 46 -16.02 1.01 10.03
CA THR A 46 -15.42 1.03 8.69
C THR A 46 -14.07 0.34 8.76
N VAL A 47 -13.83 -0.58 7.84
CA VAL A 47 -12.55 -1.26 7.69
C VAL A 47 -11.92 -0.82 6.37
N THR A 48 -10.69 -0.33 6.43
CA THR A 48 -9.92 0.05 5.25
C THR A 48 -8.55 -0.62 5.26
N PRO A 49 -8.02 -1.07 4.11
CA PRO A 49 -6.65 -1.54 4.02
C PRO A 49 -5.69 -0.40 4.38
N HIS A 50 -4.65 -0.72 5.14
CA HIS A 50 -3.63 0.26 5.46
C HIS A 50 -2.88 0.72 4.20
N THR A 51 -2.76 2.02 3.99
CA THR A 51 -2.32 2.63 2.71
C THR A 51 -0.83 2.48 2.40
N SER A 52 0.01 2.30 3.42
CA SER A 52 1.46 2.11 3.23
C SER A 52 1.94 0.67 3.48
N LEU A 53 1.56 0.08 4.60
CA LEU A 53 2.02 -1.25 5.04
C LEU A 53 1.57 -2.42 4.15
N ASN A 54 0.55 -2.23 3.30
CA ASN A 54 0.17 -3.24 2.31
C ASN A 54 0.97 -3.17 1.00
N PHE A 55 1.98 -2.30 0.95
CA PHE A 55 2.78 -2.06 -0.25
C PHE A 55 4.27 -2.01 0.07
N SER A 56 5.07 -2.68 -0.76
CA SER A 56 6.51 -2.48 -0.80
C SER A 56 6.88 -1.51 -1.91
N ARG A 57 7.98 -0.79 -1.71
CA ARG A 57 8.53 0.15 -2.70
C ARG A 57 9.98 -0.19 -2.97
N ARG A 58 10.37 -0.20 -4.23
CA ARG A 58 11.76 -0.45 -4.66
C ARG A 58 12.23 0.67 -5.57
N VAL A 59 13.50 1.04 -5.45
CA VAL A 59 14.13 2.00 -6.34
C VAL A 59 14.89 1.25 -7.41
N ILE A 60 14.70 1.65 -8.67
CA ILE A 60 15.52 1.19 -9.79
C ILE A 60 16.18 2.39 -10.47
N SER A 61 17.30 2.14 -11.16
CA SER A 61 18.02 3.14 -11.94
C SER A 61 18.08 2.67 -13.39
N ALA A 62 17.40 3.37 -14.30
CA ALA A 62 17.35 3.01 -15.71
C ALA A 62 17.45 4.29 -16.56
N ALA A 63 18.62 4.50 -17.17
CA ALA A 63 18.89 5.71 -17.96
C ALA A 63 18.02 5.76 -19.22
N ASP A 64 17.77 4.60 -19.84
CA ASP A 64 16.96 4.48 -21.06
C ASP A 64 15.50 4.89 -20.82
N LEU A 65 15.03 4.85 -19.57
CA LEU A 65 13.69 5.25 -19.17
C LEU A 65 13.61 6.72 -18.74
N LEU A 66 14.62 7.55 -18.93
CA LEU A 66 14.65 8.94 -18.42
C LEU A 66 13.47 9.79 -18.94
N ASN A 67 13.15 9.64 -20.22
CA ASN A 67 12.16 10.45 -20.93
C ASN A 67 10.85 9.69 -21.20
N VAL A 68 10.73 8.46 -20.71
CA VAL A 68 9.52 7.65 -20.86
C VAL A 68 8.49 8.06 -19.80
N ASP A 69 7.22 8.12 -20.20
CA ASP A 69 6.13 8.46 -19.30
C ASP A 69 5.93 7.39 -18.21
N THR A 70 5.57 7.80 -17.00
CA THR A 70 5.42 6.85 -15.88
C THR A 70 4.22 5.93 -16.02
N ASP A 71 3.16 6.35 -16.71
CA ASP A 71 1.97 5.53 -16.96
C ASP A 71 2.28 4.45 -18.00
N GLU A 72 3.07 4.78 -19.03
CA GLU A 72 3.59 3.80 -20.00
C GLU A 72 4.47 2.75 -19.30
N ILE A 73 5.38 3.18 -18.42
CA ILE A 73 6.21 2.25 -17.64
C ILE A 73 5.34 1.37 -16.74
N LEU A 74 4.31 1.94 -16.12
CA LEU A 74 3.38 1.18 -15.26
C LEU A 74 2.65 0.12 -16.06
N GLU A 75 2.10 0.45 -17.23
CA GLU A 75 1.37 -0.50 -18.08
C GLU A 75 2.26 -1.69 -18.47
N ASN A 76 3.48 -1.41 -18.95
CA ASN A 76 4.44 -2.44 -19.34
C ASN A 76 4.95 -3.29 -18.14
N LEU A 77 4.87 -2.76 -16.91
CA LEU A 77 5.32 -3.45 -15.71
C LEU A 77 4.20 -4.11 -14.89
N ARG A 78 2.95 -4.07 -15.37
CA ARG A 78 1.79 -4.65 -14.66
C ARG A 78 1.94 -6.16 -14.46
N GLU A 79 2.47 -6.88 -15.44
CA GLU A 79 2.66 -8.34 -15.36
C GLU A 79 3.65 -8.72 -14.25
N GLN A 80 4.62 -7.86 -13.96
CA GLN A 80 5.58 -8.01 -12.86
C GLN A 80 5.02 -7.53 -11.52
N LYS A 81 3.71 -7.28 -11.45
CA LYS A 81 2.95 -6.91 -10.24
C LYS A 81 3.31 -5.54 -9.70
N VAL A 82 3.83 -4.65 -10.55
CA VAL A 82 3.96 -3.23 -10.23
C VAL A 82 2.58 -2.59 -10.32
N CYS A 83 2.19 -1.89 -9.26
CA CYS A 83 0.91 -1.20 -9.14
C CYS A 83 1.03 0.32 -9.07
N GLY A 84 2.27 0.83 -9.07
CA GLY A 84 2.53 2.26 -9.15
C GLY A 84 3.96 2.55 -9.51
N VAL A 85 4.17 3.59 -10.31
CA VAL A 85 5.47 4.09 -10.71
C VAL A 85 5.55 5.56 -10.35
N ARG A 86 6.65 5.99 -9.72
CA ARG A 86 6.91 7.40 -9.44
C ARG A 86 8.34 7.74 -9.81
N ARG A 87 8.53 8.77 -10.64
CA ARG A 87 9.87 9.28 -10.95
C ARG A 87 10.42 10.11 -9.80
N ILE A 88 11.69 9.89 -9.49
CA ILE A 88 12.42 10.80 -8.59
C ILE A 88 12.88 11.98 -9.44
N THR A 89 12.50 13.18 -9.01
CA THR A 89 12.91 14.44 -9.61
C THR A 89 13.83 15.18 -8.67
N ILE A 90 14.77 15.94 -9.21
CA ILE A 90 15.62 16.86 -8.44
C ILE A 90 15.24 18.30 -8.79
N ARG A 91 15.47 19.23 -7.85
CA ARG A 91 15.36 20.66 -8.13
C ARG A 91 16.75 21.25 -8.29
N ARG A 92 17.00 21.92 -9.41
CA ARG A 92 18.26 22.62 -9.69
C ARG A 92 17.93 23.95 -10.37
N ASP A 93 18.47 25.05 -9.85
CA ASP A 93 18.29 26.40 -10.39
C ASP A 93 16.81 26.78 -10.58
N GLY A 94 15.95 26.38 -9.62
CA GLY A 94 14.51 26.63 -9.68
C GLY A 94 13.71 25.70 -10.60
N GLN A 95 14.37 24.86 -11.38
CA GLN A 95 13.74 23.92 -12.31
C GLN A 95 13.64 22.52 -11.72
N VAL A 96 12.56 21.80 -12.05
CA VAL A 96 12.37 20.38 -11.70
C VAL A 96 12.90 19.53 -12.83
N LEU A 97 13.92 18.71 -12.55
CA LEU A 97 14.58 17.85 -13.53
C LEU A 97 14.27 16.39 -13.22
N ASN A 98 13.92 15.64 -14.28
CA ASN A 98 13.77 14.19 -14.22
C ASN A 98 15.11 13.51 -13.97
N THR A 99 15.08 12.41 -13.23
CA THR A 99 16.24 11.52 -13.07
C THR A 99 15.95 10.14 -13.64
N LYS A 100 17.02 9.34 -13.79
CA LYS A 100 16.96 7.92 -14.16
C LYS A 100 16.37 7.03 -13.05
N HIS A 101 16.08 7.58 -11.88
CA HIS A 101 15.61 6.81 -10.73
C HIS A 101 14.09 6.77 -10.66
N LEU A 102 13.55 5.56 -10.54
CA LEU A 102 12.13 5.28 -10.43
C LEU A 102 11.85 4.56 -9.12
N ILE A 103 10.72 4.88 -8.49
CA ILE A 103 10.16 4.14 -7.38
C ILE A 103 9.01 3.30 -7.92
N LEU A 104 9.19 1.98 -7.88
CA LEU A 104 8.17 1.00 -8.19
C LEU A 104 7.45 0.60 -6.91
N THR A 105 6.12 0.55 -6.95
CA THR A 105 5.25 0.13 -5.85
C THR A 105 4.61 -1.20 -6.20
N PHE A 106 4.57 -2.13 -5.25
CA PHE A 106 4.01 -3.48 -5.42
C PHE A 106 2.92 -3.74 -4.38
N HIS A 107 1.88 -4.49 -4.75
CA HIS A 107 0.83 -4.99 -3.83
C HIS A 107 1.32 -6.15 -2.93
N ARG A 108 2.53 -6.03 -2.39
CA ARG A 108 3.10 -6.99 -1.45
C ARG A 108 3.86 -6.24 -0.36
N PRO A 109 3.48 -6.38 0.91
CA PRO A 109 4.29 -5.93 2.05
C PRO A 109 5.73 -6.45 1.97
#